data_AF-A0A3C0WIC9-F1
#
_entry.id   AF-A0A3C0WIC9-F1
#
_cell.length_a   1.000
_cell.length_b   1.000
_cell.length_c   1.000
_cell.angle_alpha   90.00
_cell.angle_beta   90.00
_cell.angle_gamma   90.00
#
_symmetry.space_group_name_H-M   'P 1'
#
loop_
_entity.id
_entity.type
_entity.pdbx_description
1 polymer ?
#
loop_
_entity_poly.entity_id
_entity_poly.type
_entity_poly.pdbx_seq_one_letter_code
_entity_poly.pdbx_strand_id
1 'polypeptide(L)'
;GTTLPGIQVYENIRAADYLQSLAFVQSENLGITGTSGGGNQTMYAGALEERFKCVVPVCSVGNYQAYLGVACCMCELMPDALAFTEEWGV
;
A
#
# COMPACT_ATOMS: atom_id res chain seq x y z
N GLY A 1 16.12 -10.73 2.93
CA GLY A 1 14.93 -11.37 3.55
C GLY A 1 13.68 -10.69 3.02
N THR A 2 12.51 -11.30 3.18
CA THR A 2 11.22 -10.70 2.77
C THR A 2 10.76 -9.68 3.81
N THR A 3 10.41 -8.46 3.39
CA THR A 3 9.91 -7.41 4.29
C THR A 3 8.42 -7.62 4.58
N LEU A 4 7.96 -7.23 5.77
CA LEU A 4 6.54 -7.23 6.12
C LEU A 4 5.67 -6.41 5.14
N PRO A 5 6.03 -5.17 4.77
CA PRO A 5 5.25 -4.42 3.77
C PRO A 5 5.22 -5.12 2.40
N GLY A 6 6.30 -5.83 2.01
CA GLY A 6 6.30 -6.64 0.79
C GLY A 6 5.28 -7.79 0.84
N ILE A 7 5.12 -8.43 2.00
CA ILE A 7 4.08 -9.46 2.21
C ILE A 7 2.68 -8.83 2.13
N GLN A 8 2.47 -7.68 2.77
CA GLN A 8 1.17 -7.00 2.76
C GLN A 8 0.75 -6.57 1.35
N VAL A 9 1.67 -6.03 0.55
CA VAL A 9 1.39 -5.71 -0.87
C VAL A 9 1.03 -6.97 -1.65
N TYR A 10 1.78 -8.05 -1.45
CA TYR A 10 1.48 -9.33 -2.08
C TYR A 10 0.07 -9.82 -1.70
N GLU A 11 -0.31 -9.75 -0.42
CA GLU A 11 -1.63 -10.14 0.05
C GLU A 11 -2.74 -9.25 -0.56
N ASN A 12 -2.52 -7.94 -0.71
CA ASN A 12 -3.46 -7.05 -1.39
C ASN A 12 -3.65 -7.43 -2.88
N ILE A 13 -2.57 -7.81 -3.57
CA ILE A 13 -2.63 -8.32 -4.95
C ILE A 13 -3.40 -9.65 -5.02
N ARG A 14 -3.18 -10.56 -4.06
CA ARG A 14 -3.95 -11.81 -3.95
C ARG A 14 -5.42 -11.57 -3.62
N ALA A 15 -5.73 -10.53 -2.83
CA ALA A 15 -7.10 -10.13 -2.56
C ALA A 15 -7.81 -9.66 -3.85
N ALA A 16 -7.10 -8.94 -4.73
CA ALA A 16 -7.62 -8.60 -6.06
C ALA A 16 -7.90 -9.87 -6.90
N ASP A 17 -6.98 -10.84 -6.92
CA ASP A 17 -7.20 -12.14 -7.60
C ASP A 17 -8.46 -12.83 -7.07
N TYR A 18 -8.63 -12.86 -5.76
CA TYR A 18 -9.81 -13.44 -5.13
C TYR A 18 -11.09 -12.71 -5.53
N LEU A 19 -11.10 -11.38 -5.47
CA LEU A 19 -12.25 -10.56 -5.89
C LEU A 19 -12.64 -10.84 -7.35
N GLN A 20 -11.67 -10.94 -8.26
CA GLN A 20 -11.96 -11.22 -9.68
C GLN A 20 -12.52 -12.63 -9.93
N SER A 21 -12.31 -13.57 -9.01
CA SER A 21 -12.87 -14.93 -9.09
C SER A 21 -14.37 -14.99 -8.72
N LEU A 22 -14.90 -13.95 -8.07
CA LEU A 22 -16.28 -13.92 -7.60
C LEU A 22 -17.23 -13.45 -8.71
N ALA A 23 -18.21 -14.28 -9.05
CA ALA A 23 -19.15 -14.03 -10.15
C ALA A 23 -19.99 -12.75 -10.00
N PHE A 24 -20.13 -12.20 -8.79
CA PHE A 24 -20.88 -10.98 -8.51
C PHE A 24 -20.02 -9.72 -8.44
N VAL A 25 -18.69 -9.84 -8.57
CA VAL A 25 -17.77 -8.71 -8.61
C VAL A 25 -17.61 -8.26 -10.06
N GLN A 26 -17.63 -6.93 -10.26
CA GLN A 26 -17.23 -6.36 -11.55
C GLN A 26 -15.70 -6.41 -11.64
N SER A 27 -15.15 -7.50 -12.19
CA SER A 27 -13.70 -7.77 -12.18
C SER A 27 -12.83 -6.69 -12.82
N GLU A 28 -13.42 -5.87 -13.69
CA GLU A 28 -12.76 -4.74 -14.34
C GLU A 28 -12.77 -3.46 -13.50
N ASN A 29 -13.51 -3.38 -12.39
CA ASN A 29 -13.71 -2.15 -11.62
C ASN A 29 -13.26 -2.32 -10.16
N LEU A 30 -11.98 -2.60 -9.97
CA LEU A 30 -11.40 -2.71 -8.64
C LEU A 30 -10.87 -1.36 -8.14
N GLY A 31 -11.05 -1.11 -6.86
CA GLY A 31 -10.43 0.00 -6.14
C GLY A 31 -9.89 -0.48 -4.80
N ILE A 32 -8.93 0.27 -4.26
CA ILE A 32 -8.29 -0.01 -2.98
C ILE A 32 -8.25 1.25 -2.11
N THR A 33 -8.55 1.09 -0.83
CA THR A 33 -8.50 2.16 0.18
C THR A 33 -8.15 1.59 1.54
N GLY A 34 -7.57 2.42 2.39
CA GLY A 34 -7.16 2.06 3.75
C GLY A 34 -6.70 3.28 4.53
N THR A 35 -6.75 3.19 5.85
CA THR A 35 -6.38 4.27 6.78
C THR A 35 -5.12 3.94 7.57
N SER A 36 -4.29 4.95 7.89
CA SER A 36 -3.05 4.77 8.67
C SER A 36 -2.10 3.79 7.97
N GLY A 37 -1.69 2.69 8.61
CA GLY A 37 -0.90 1.65 7.93
C GLY A 37 -1.61 0.99 6.74
N GLY A 38 -2.94 0.99 6.72
CA GLY A 38 -3.72 0.61 5.54
C GLY A 38 -3.61 1.64 4.41
N GLY A 39 -3.36 2.91 4.73
CA GLY A 39 -3.06 3.96 3.77
C GLY A 39 -1.74 3.69 3.04
N ASN A 40 -0.70 3.32 3.78
CA ASN A 40 0.60 2.91 3.22
C ASN A 40 0.45 1.69 2.30
N GLN A 41 -0.27 0.67 2.76
CA GLN A 41 -0.56 -0.51 1.95
C GLN A 41 -1.33 -0.16 0.67
N THR A 42 -2.31 0.74 0.76
CA THR A 42 -3.07 1.24 -0.40
C THR A 42 -2.16 1.94 -1.39
N MET A 43 -1.26 2.80 -0.90
CA MET A 43 -0.29 3.51 -1.72
C MET A 43 0.66 2.55 -2.42
N TYR A 44 1.29 1.63 -1.69
CA TYR A 44 2.25 0.69 -2.27
C TYR A 44 1.60 -0.31 -3.24
N ALA A 45 0.42 -0.85 -2.89
CA ALA A 45 -0.30 -1.74 -3.78
C ALA A 45 -0.77 -1.01 -5.04
N GLY A 46 -1.31 0.21 -4.91
CA GLY A 46 -1.70 1.03 -6.06
C GLY A 46 -0.53 1.40 -6.98
N ALA A 47 0.68 1.53 -6.44
CA ALA A 47 1.89 1.76 -7.23
C ALA A 47 2.40 0.50 -7.97
N LEU A 48 2.07 -0.69 -7.50
CA LEU A 48 2.60 -1.97 -8.00
C LEU A 48 1.56 -2.84 -8.73
N GLU A 49 0.29 -2.46 -8.71
CA GLU A 49 -0.81 -3.25 -9.27
C GLU A 49 -1.77 -2.36 -10.09
N GLU A 50 -1.68 -2.51 -11.42
CA GLU A 50 -2.44 -1.70 -12.38
C GLU A 50 -3.95 -2.03 -12.42
N ARG A 51 -4.38 -3.17 -11.86
CA ARG A 51 -5.81 -3.54 -11.82
C ARG A 51 -6.64 -2.61 -10.94
N PHE A 52 -6.02 -1.91 -9.99
CA PHE A 52 -6.73 -0.94 -9.15
C PHE A 52 -6.97 0.36 -9.94
N LYS A 53 -8.19 0.54 -10.44
CA LYS A 53 -8.61 1.75 -11.17
C LYS A 53 -8.83 2.96 -10.27
N CYS A 54 -8.96 2.74 -8.96
CA CYS A 54 -9.12 3.80 -7.97
C CYS A 54 -8.27 3.46 -6.74
N VAL A 55 -7.35 4.35 -6.38
CA VAL A 55 -6.42 4.18 -5.25
C VAL A 55 -6.62 5.36 -4.31
N VAL A 56 -7.16 5.11 -3.11
CA VAL A 56 -7.51 6.17 -2.15
C VAL A 56 -6.84 5.90 -0.81
N PRO A 57 -5.56 6.27 -0.64
CA PRO A 57 -4.88 6.16 0.63
C PRO A 57 -5.39 7.24 1.59
N VAL A 58 -5.72 6.87 2.82
CA VAL A 58 -6.28 7.77 3.84
C VAL A 58 -5.32 7.84 5.02
N CYS A 59 -4.99 9.04 5.50
CA CYS A 59 -4.06 9.24 6.62
C CYS A 59 -2.77 8.38 6.49
N SER A 60 -2.26 8.26 5.26
CA SER A 60 -1.00 7.58 4.96
C SER A 60 0.16 8.38 5.53
N VAL A 61 1.37 7.82 5.42
CA VAL A 61 2.59 8.59 5.69
C VAL A 61 2.61 9.85 4.81
N GLY A 62 3.10 10.93 5.40
CA GLY A 62 3.39 12.18 4.69
C GLY A 62 4.86 12.22 4.34
N ASN A 63 5.71 12.67 5.27
CA ASN A 63 7.16 12.54 5.10
C ASN A 63 7.66 11.25 5.76
N TYR A 64 8.32 10.38 4.99
CA TYR A 64 8.84 9.10 5.47
C TYR A 64 9.90 9.25 6.58
N GLN A 65 10.76 10.28 6.50
CA GLN A 65 11.71 10.60 7.57
C GLN A 65 10.99 11.02 8.86
N ALA A 66 9.96 11.86 8.76
CA ALA A 66 9.16 12.26 9.91
C ALA A 66 8.46 11.04 10.53
N TYR A 67 7.96 10.14 9.69
CA TYR A 67 7.29 8.92 10.10
C TYR A 67 8.17 7.96 10.92
N LEU A 68 9.46 7.85 10.59
CA LEU A 68 10.41 7.07 11.39
C LEU A 68 10.62 7.63 12.81
N GLY A 69 10.33 8.92 13.04
CA GLY A 69 10.51 9.59 14.34
C GLY A 69 9.38 9.39 15.35
N VAL A 70 8.19 8.95 14.92
CA VAL A 70 6.95 8.98 15.74
C VAL A 70 6.44 7.60 16.19
N ALA A 71 7.28 6.56 16.08
CA ALA A 71 6.92 5.15 16.28
C ALA A 71 6.03 4.57 15.17
N CYS A 72 6.62 4.40 13.99
CA CYS A 72 6.02 3.61 12.91
C CYS A 72 5.84 2.14 13.32
N CYS A 73 4.79 1.48 12.84
CA CYS A 73 4.70 0.03 12.99
C CYS A 73 5.81 -0.63 12.18
N MET A 74 6.39 -1.72 12.71
CA MET A 74 7.39 -2.51 11.98
C MET A 74 6.87 -3.04 10.63
N CYS A 75 5.55 -3.17 10.47
CA CYS A 75 4.95 -3.62 9.22
C CYS A 75 4.91 -2.54 8.13
N GLU A 76 5.18 -1.29 8.47
CA GLU A 76 5.15 -0.15 7.54
C GLU A 76 6.56 0.27 7.11
N LEU A 77 7.59 -0.29 7.76
CA LEU A 77 8.99 0.00 7.49
C LEU A 77 9.49 -0.73 6.23
N MET A 78 9.73 0.05 5.19
CA MET A 78 10.57 -0.29 4.05
C MET A 78 12.03 0.08 4.34
N PRO A 79 12.93 -0.91 4.49
CA PRO A 79 14.36 -0.66 4.64
C PRO A 79 14.90 0.11 3.43
N ASP A 80 15.84 1.03 3.69
CA ASP A 80 16.53 1.83 2.68
C ASP A 80 15.64 2.72 1.80
N ALA A 81 14.33 2.84 2.09
CA ALA A 81 13.42 3.64 1.27
C ALA A 81 13.90 5.09 1.05
N LEU A 82 14.43 5.73 2.10
CA LEU A 82 15.02 7.09 2.06
C LEU A 82 16.17 7.24 1.05
N ALA A 83 16.83 6.15 0.67
CA ALA A 83 17.92 6.20 -0.32
C ALA A 83 17.40 6.30 -1.77
N PHE A 84 16.13 5.93 -1.99
CA PHE A 84 15.52 5.87 -3.32
C PHE A 84 14.44 6.92 -3.51
N THR A 85 13.68 7.20 -2.45
CA THR A 85 12.58 8.15 -2.49
C THR A 85 12.46 8.81 -1.11
N GLU A 86 12.15 10.10 -1.11
CA GLU A 86 11.30 10.63 -0.06
C GLU A 86 9.93 10.88 -0.69
N GLU A 87 8.87 10.63 0.07
CA GLU A 87 7.53 11.03 -0.33
C GLU A 87 7.55 12.53 -0.65
N TRP A 88 7.28 12.85 -1.92
CA TRP A 88 7.35 14.21 -2.43
C TRP A 88 6.24 15.06 -1.79
N GLY A 89 6.64 16.00 -0.94
CA GLY A 89 5.95 17.27 -0.77
C GLY A 89 4.87 17.38 0.31
N VAL A 90 5.26 17.23 1.58
CA VAL A 90 4.68 18.04 2.67
C VAL A 90 5.77 18.65 3.55
#